data_AF-A0AAD5P355-F1
#
_entry.id   AF-A0AAD5P355-F1
#
_cell.length_a   1.000
_cell.length_b   1.000
_cell.length_c   1.000
_cell.angle_alpha   90.00
_cell.angle_beta   90.00
_cell.angle_gamma   90.00
#
_symmetry.space_group_name_H-M   'P 1'
#
loop_
_entity.id
_entity.type
_entity.pdbx_description
1 polymer ?
#
loop_
_entity_poly.entity_id
_entity_poly.type
_entity_poly.pdbx_seq_one_letter_code
_entity_poly.pdbx_strand_id
1 'polypeptide(L)'
;MELEANYDRASEIKAFDETKAGVKGLVDAGIDKIPRIFYQPPDNFNKPPVSGDNKFSFPVIDLEDVGTDPIQHKKIVERVGNASEKWGFFQLINHGIPDSVIEEMKSGVFRFYEQDSEIKNRSI
;
A
#
# COMPACT_ATOMS: atom_id res chain seq x y z
N MET A 1 -8.64 12.66 35.60
CA MET A 1 -7.83 12.60 34.37
C MET A 1 -6.60 11.77 34.77
N GLU A 2 -6.72 10.45 34.69
CA GLU A 2 -5.67 9.55 35.16
C GLU A 2 -4.47 9.64 34.21
N LEU A 3 -3.36 10.16 34.72
CA LEU A 3 -2.04 9.90 34.14
C LEU A 3 -1.78 8.40 34.24
N GLU A 4 -1.97 7.63 33.17
CA GLU A 4 -1.36 6.30 33.08
C GLU A 4 0.12 6.47 32.77
N ALA A 5 0.89 6.77 33.83
CA ALA A 5 2.33 6.98 33.83
C ALA A 5 3.15 5.69 33.56
N ASN A 6 2.62 4.73 32.81
CA ASN A 6 3.38 3.52 32.47
C ASN A 6 2.90 2.83 31.19
N TYR A 7 2.58 3.60 30.15
CA TYR A 7 2.45 3.00 28.82
C TYR A 7 3.83 2.59 28.30
N ASP A 8 4.16 1.31 28.47
CA ASP A 8 5.36 0.72 27.89
C ASP A 8 5.10 0.26 26.44
N ARG A 9 5.32 1.19 25.51
CA ARG A 9 5.22 0.92 24.07
C ARG A 9 6.12 -0.22 23.62
N ALA A 10 7.29 -0.41 24.24
CA ALA A 10 8.23 -1.46 23.85
C ALA A 10 7.69 -2.85 24.20
N SER A 11 7.07 -2.98 25.37
CA SER A 11 6.39 -4.23 25.77
C SER A 11 5.20 -4.56 24.87
N GLU A 12 4.38 -3.58 24.47
CA GLU A 12 3.24 -3.82 23.56
C GLU A 12 3.72 -4.21 22.14
N ILE A 13 4.78 -3.57 21.61
CA ILE A 13 5.40 -3.97 20.33
C ILE A 13 5.90 -5.41 20.42
N LYS A 14 6.63 -5.74 21.49
CA LYS A 14 7.18 -7.08 21.70
C LYS A 14 6.07 -8.12 21.73
N ALA A 15 5.01 -7.89 22.51
CA ALA A 15 3.87 -8.79 22.59
C ALA A 15 3.19 -8.98 21.23
N PHE A 16 3.02 -7.91 20.45
CA PHE A 16 2.48 -7.97 19.09
C PHE A 16 3.38 -8.79 18.15
N ASP A 17 4.70 -8.51 18.13
CA ASP A 17 5.66 -9.20 17.27
C ASP A 17 5.83 -10.68 17.62
N GLU A 18 5.66 -11.05 18.89
CA GLU A 18 5.68 -12.43 19.37
C GLU A 18 4.48 -13.25 18.88
N THR A 19 3.33 -12.61 18.60
CA THR A 19 2.18 -13.33 18.00
C THR A 19 2.48 -13.87 16.61
N LYS A 20 3.41 -13.23 15.88
CA LYS A 20 3.70 -13.49 14.45
C LYS A 20 2.47 -13.49 13.54
N ALA A 21 1.34 -12.93 14.00
CA ALA A 21 0.08 -12.93 13.28
C ALA A 21 -0.09 -11.67 12.41
N GLY A 22 0.70 -10.61 12.70
CA GLY A 22 0.61 -9.33 12.03
C GLY A 22 -0.73 -8.63 12.29
N VAL A 23 -0.98 -7.54 11.56
CA VAL A 23 -2.21 -6.75 11.73
C VAL A 23 -3.46 -7.51 11.31
N LYS A 24 -3.37 -8.43 10.33
CA LYS A 24 -4.49 -9.30 9.94
C LYS A 24 -4.98 -10.15 11.11
N GLY A 25 -4.08 -10.71 11.92
CA GLY A 25 -4.44 -11.51 13.09
C GLY A 25 -5.25 -10.72 14.14
N LEU A 26 -5.01 -9.41 14.26
CA LEU A 26 -5.83 -8.55 15.11
C LEU A 26 -7.25 -8.39 14.55
N VAL A 27 -7.37 -8.21 13.24
CA VAL A 27 -8.67 -8.09 12.54
C VAL A 27 -9.45 -9.40 12.65
N ASP A 28 -8.81 -10.53 12.37
CA ASP A 28 -9.42 -11.86 12.45
C ASP A 28 -9.86 -12.21 13.89
N ALA A 29 -9.14 -11.71 14.90
CA ALA A 29 -9.50 -11.85 16.32
C ALA A 29 -10.69 -10.96 16.74
N GLY A 30 -11.16 -10.05 15.87
CA GLY A 30 -12.33 -9.23 16.13
C GLY A 30 -12.14 -8.20 17.24
N ILE A 31 -10.93 -7.63 17.37
CA ILE A 31 -10.65 -6.63 18.42
C ILE A 31 -11.57 -5.41 18.30
N ASP A 32 -12.00 -4.87 19.44
CA ASP A 32 -12.90 -3.71 19.52
C ASP A 32 -12.15 -2.38 19.69
N LYS A 33 -10.87 -2.44 20.06
CA LYS A 33 -9.98 -1.29 20.27
C LYS A 33 -8.65 -1.48 19.57
N ILE A 34 -8.21 -0.45 18.84
CA ILE A 34 -6.92 -0.44 18.17
C ILE A 34 -5.79 -0.35 19.22
N PRO A 35 -4.77 -1.23 19.18
CA PRO A 35 -3.60 -1.16 20.06
C PRO A 35 -2.90 0.20 19.99
N ARG A 36 -2.44 0.72 21.14
CA ARG A 36 -1.88 2.09 21.22
C ARG A 36 -0.59 2.22 20.40
N ILE A 37 0.10 1.12 20.09
CA ILE A 37 1.27 1.09 19.20
C ILE A 37 1.01 1.62 17.79
N PHE A 38 -0.24 1.56 17.30
CA PHE A 38 -0.66 2.04 15.97
C PHE A 38 -1.16 3.48 15.97
N TYR A 39 -1.25 4.13 17.14
CA TYR A 39 -1.67 5.53 17.20
C TYR A 39 -0.57 6.40 16.61
N GLN A 40 -0.93 7.19 15.60
CA GLN A 40 0.01 8.15 15.03
C GLN A 40 0.28 9.26 16.05
N PRO A 41 1.53 9.77 16.14
CA PRO A 41 1.82 10.95 16.94
C PRO A 41 0.98 12.16 16.51
N PRO A 42 0.60 13.05 17.45
CA PRO A 42 -0.21 14.23 17.18
C PRO A 42 0.32 15.12 16.04
N ASP A 43 1.65 15.16 15.83
CA ASP A 43 2.29 15.94 14.76
C ASP A 43 1.89 15.50 13.34
N ASN A 44 1.40 14.27 13.18
CA ASN A 44 0.94 13.74 11.88
C ASN A 44 -0.50 14.13 11.52
N PHE A 45 -1.29 14.65 12.46
CA PHE A 45 -2.68 15.07 12.23
C PHE A 45 -2.81 16.50 11.67
N ASN A 46 -1.71 17.24 11.54
CA ASN A 46 -1.71 18.57 10.92
C ASN A 46 -1.88 18.51 9.39
N LYS A 47 -1.91 17.31 8.80
CA LYS A 47 -2.40 17.16 7.43
C LYS A 47 -3.92 17.10 7.50
N PRO A 48 -4.64 18.05 6.89
CA PRO A 48 -6.09 17.94 6.79
C PRO A 48 -6.42 16.54 6.24
N PRO A 49 -7.48 15.87 6.73
CA PRO A 49 -7.95 14.65 6.10
C PRO A 49 -8.05 14.96 4.61
N VAL A 50 -7.40 14.13 3.79
CA VAL A 50 -7.55 14.23 2.34
C VAL A 50 -9.02 13.94 2.09
N SER A 51 -9.82 14.99 2.12
CA SER A 51 -11.21 14.96 1.68
C SER A 51 -11.11 14.44 0.26
N GLY A 52 -11.87 13.40 -0.06
CA GLY A 52 -11.81 12.69 -1.35
C GLY A 52 -12.08 13.59 -2.57
N ASP A 53 -12.34 14.87 -2.36
CA ASP A 53 -12.58 15.91 -3.36
C ASP A 53 -11.33 16.68 -3.80
N ASN A 54 -10.16 16.42 -3.22
CA ASN A 54 -8.92 16.89 -3.83
C ASN A 54 -8.63 16.04 -5.07
N LYS A 55 -9.06 16.53 -6.24
CA LYS A 55 -8.73 16.04 -7.58
C LYS A 55 -7.22 16.17 -7.87
N PHE A 56 -6.37 15.55 -7.07
CA PHE A 56 -4.99 15.26 -7.46
C PHE A 56 -5.05 14.09 -8.44
N SER A 57 -5.31 14.41 -9.71
CA SER A 57 -5.12 13.45 -10.79
C SER A 57 -3.64 13.37 -11.10
N PHE A 58 -2.97 12.33 -10.60
CA PHE A 58 -1.62 12.00 -11.04
C PHE A 58 -1.64 11.70 -12.55
N PRO A 59 -0.53 11.92 -13.27
CA PRO A 59 -0.47 11.66 -14.70
C PRO A 59 -0.85 10.21 -15.03
N VAL A 60 -1.73 10.04 -16.01
CA VAL A 60 -2.01 8.74 -16.64
C VAL A 60 -1.29 8.73 -17.99
N ILE A 61 -0.45 7.73 -18.22
CA ILE A 61 0.33 7.56 -19.44
C ILE A 61 -0.16 6.32 -20.16
N ASP A 62 -0.62 6.54 -21.38
CA ASP A 62 -1.04 5.49 -22.28
C ASP A 62 0.17 4.97 -23.05
N LEU A 63 0.40 3.66 -22.97
CA LEU A 63 1.47 2.95 -23.67
C LEU A 63 1.00 2.24 -24.94
N GLU A 64 -0.26 2.45 -25.37
CA GLU A 64 -0.74 2.02 -26.66
C GLU A 64 0.22 2.48 -27.76
N ASP A 65 0.55 1.59 -28.69
CA ASP A 65 1.41 1.86 -29.83
C ASP A 65 2.84 2.34 -29.52
N VAL A 66 3.33 2.19 -28.28
CA VAL A 66 4.71 2.57 -27.91
C VAL A 66 5.77 1.87 -28.76
N GLY A 67 5.46 0.67 -29.28
CA GLY A 67 6.36 -0.12 -30.12
C GLY A 67 6.14 0.00 -31.63
N THR A 68 5.15 0.77 -32.09
CA THR A 68 4.73 0.74 -33.50
C THR A 68 5.19 1.95 -34.31
N ASP A 69 5.31 3.14 -33.70
CA ASP A 69 5.78 4.38 -34.35
C ASP A 69 6.92 5.06 -33.55
N PRO A 70 8.11 5.29 -34.13
CA PRO A 70 9.21 6.03 -33.49
C PRO A 70 8.81 7.42 -32.97
N ILE A 71 7.85 8.10 -33.62
CA ILE A 71 7.38 9.42 -33.19
C ILE A 71 6.53 9.29 -31.92
N GLN A 72 5.60 8.32 -31.86
CA GLN A 72 4.82 8.06 -30.64
C GLN A 72 5.70 7.58 -29.49
N HIS A 73 6.65 6.67 -29.76
CA HIS A 73 7.61 6.22 -28.76
C HIS A 73 8.33 7.42 -28.10
N LYS A 74 8.83 8.37 -28.91
CA LYS A 74 9.50 9.58 -28.38
C LYS A 74 8.58 10.42 -27.49
N LYS A 75 7.31 10.61 -27.88
CA LYS A 75 6.31 11.36 -27.07
C LYS A 75 6.01 10.67 -25.76
N ILE A 76 5.88 9.34 -25.76
CA ILE A 76 5.63 8.56 -24.56
C ILE A 76 6.82 8.66 -23.60
N VAL A 77 8.05 8.51 -24.10
CA VAL A 77 9.27 8.69 -23.30
C VAL A 77 9.34 10.10 -22.69
N GLU A 78 8.99 11.14 -23.45
CA GLU A 78 8.93 12.52 -22.94
C GLU A 78 7.88 12.67 -21.83
N ARG A 79 6.69 12.10 -21.99
CA ARG A 79 5.64 12.10 -20.96
C ARG A 79 6.09 11.38 -19.69
N VAL A 80 6.75 10.23 -19.82
CA VAL A 80 7.31 9.48 -18.67
C VAL A 80 8.37 10.30 -17.96
N GLY A 81 9.29 10.92 -18.70
CA GLY A 81 10.32 11.80 -18.13
C GLY A 81 9.70 12.98 -17.37
N ASN A 82 8.73 13.66 -17.98
CA ASN A 82 8.06 14.81 -17.36
C ASN A 82 7.29 14.43 -16.08
N ALA A 83 6.57 13.30 -16.11
CA ALA A 83 5.85 12.80 -14.95
C ALA A 83 6.82 12.37 -13.83
N SER A 84 7.93 11.73 -14.18
CA SER A 84 8.96 11.34 -13.22
C SER A 84 9.60 12.56 -12.54
N GLU A 85 9.93 13.61 -13.30
CA GLU A 85 10.57 14.82 -12.79
C GLU A 85 9.60 15.67 -11.93
N LYS A 86 8.37 15.88 -12.40
CA LYS A 86 7.41 16.77 -11.73
C LYS A 86 6.65 16.11 -10.58
N TRP A 87 6.31 14.83 -10.72
CA TRP A 87 5.44 14.13 -9.79
C TRP A 87 6.14 13.01 -9.03
N GLY A 88 7.15 12.35 -9.63
CA GLY A 88 7.73 11.12 -9.10
C GLY A 88 6.75 9.94 -9.05
N PHE A 89 5.54 10.09 -9.60
CA PHE A 89 4.46 9.12 -9.57
C PHE A 89 3.50 9.31 -10.76
N PHE A 90 3.07 8.23 -11.39
CA PHE A 90 2.13 8.21 -12.51
C PHE A 90 1.50 6.82 -12.66
N GLN A 91 0.40 6.73 -13.40
CA GLN A 91 -0.27 5.47 -13.73
C GLN A 91 -0.02 5.12 -15.21
N LEU A 92 0.12 3.83 -15.50
CA LEU A 92 0.25 3.32 -16.87
C LEU A 92 -1.03 2.60 -17.27
N ILE A 93 -1.50 2.83 -18.50
CA ILE A 93 -2.56 2.05 -19.15
C ILE A 93 -2.02 1.47 -20.47
N ASN A 94 -2.67 0.43 -20.99
CA ASN A 94 -2.24 -0.29 -22.20
C ASN A 94 -0.76 -0.73 -22.14
N HIS A 95 -0.29 -1.11 -20.95
CA HIS A 95 1.11 -1.51 -20.67
C HIS A 95 1.49 -2.88 -21.25
N GLY A 96 0.56 -3.57 -21.94
CA GLY A 96 0.81 -4.86 -22.61
C GLY A 96 0.87 -6.08 -21.68
N ILE A 97 0.61 -5.91 -20.38
CA ILE A 97 0.51 -7.04 -19.44
C ILE A 97 -0.96 -7.48 -19.43
N PRO A 98 -1.27 -8.76 -19.70
CA PRO A 98 -2.64 -9.23 -19.71
C PRO A 98 -3.31 -9.09 -18.34
N ASP A 99 -4.57 -8.67 -18.32
CA ASP A 99 -5.35 -8.52 -17.08
C ASP A 99 -5.39 -9.83 -16.28
N SER A 100 -5.46 -10.98 -16.95
CA SER A 100 -5.45 -12.29 -16.29
C SER A 100 -4.21 -12.51 -15.42
N VAL A 101 -3.04 -12.00 -15.83
CA VAL A 101 -1.80 -12.10 -15.05
C VAL A 101 -1.87 -11.25 -13.80
N ILE A 102 -2.40 -10.03 -13.92
CA ILE A 102 -2.59 -9.12 -12.78
C ILE A 102 -3.59 -9.71 -11.78
N GLU A 103 -4.72 -10.25 -12.27
CA GLU A 103 -5.74 -10.86 -11.43
C GLU A 103 -5.25 -12.16 -10.77
N GLU A 104 -4.49 -12.99 -11.48
CA GLU A 104 -3.86 -14.18 -10.89
C GLU A 104 -2.85 -13.80 -9.80
N MET A 105 -2.04 -12.75 -10.03
CA MET A 105 -1.10 -12.24 -9.03
C MET A 105 -1.83 -11.73 -7.77
N LYS A 106 -2.88 -10.91 -7.93
CA LYS A 106 -3.72 -10.45 -6.81
C LYS A 106 -4.32 -11.63 -6.05
N SER A 107 -4.93 -12.56 -6.78
CA SER A 107 -5.53 -13.78 -6.22
C SER A 107 -4.51 -14.60 -5.44
N GLY A 108 -3.30 -14.78 -5.99
CA GLY A 108 -2.20 -15.48 -5.33
C GLY A 108 -1.80 -14.83 -4.00
N VAL A 109 -1.66 -13.49 -3.97
CA VAL A 109 -1.38 -12.73 -2.75
C VAL A 109 -2.50 -12.90 -1.73
N PHE A 110 -3.76 -12.76 -2.13
CA PHE A 110 -4.90 -12.95 -1.21
C PHE A 110 -4.91 -14.37 -0.63
N ARG A 111 -4.80 -15.41 -1.47
CA ARG A 111 -4.75 -16.80 -1.01
C ARG A 111 -3.63 -17.02 0.00
N PHE A 112 -2.46 -16.44 -0.22
CA PHE A 112 -1.32 -16.57 0.69
C PHE A 112 -1.61 -15.95 2.07
N TYR A 113 -2.14 -14.72 2.10
CA TYR A 113 -2.41 -14.04 3.37
C TYR A 113 -3.62 -14.60 4.13
N GLU A 114 -4.53 -15.31 3.45
CA GLU A 114 -5.65 -16.05 4.05
C GLU A 114 -5.30 -17.45 4.58
N GLN A 115 -4.07 -17.93 4.37
CA GLN A 115 -3.63 -19.18 4.99
C GLN A 115 -3.49 -19.04 6.51
N ASP A 116 -3.59 -20.18 7.19
CA ASP A 116 -3.27 -20.28 8.62
C ASP A 116 -1.86 -19.73 8.90
N SER A 117 -1.72 -19.00 10.01
CA SER A 117 -0.48 -18.33 10.39
C SER A 117 0.71 -19.27 10.46
N GLU A 118 0.51 -20.51 10.92
CA GLU A 118 1.56 -21.53 10.96
C GLU A 118 2.08 -21.93 9.58
N ILE A 119 1.20 -22.05 8.59
CA ILE A 119 1.54 -22.43 7.22
C ILE A 119 2.26 -21.27 6.53
N LYS A 120 1.73 -20.07 6.70
CA LYS A 120 2.31 -18.84 6.15
C LYS A 120 3.72 -18.59 6.70
N ASN A 121 3.92 -18.74 8.01
CA ASN A 121 5.22 -18.52 8.66
C ASN A 121 6.30 -19.56 8.28
N ARG A 122 5.92 -20.71 7.72
CA ARG A 122 6.88 -21.71 7.17
C ARG A 122 7.27 -21.44 5.72
N SER A 123 6.54 -20.55 5.04
CA SER A 123 6.67 -20.29 3.61
C SER A 123 7.51 -19.04 3.30
N ILE A 124 8.00 -18.34 4.32
CA ILE A 124 8.78 -17.10 4.25
C ILE A 124 10.15 -17.32 4.88
#